data_AF-A0A9E1SCW8-F1
#
_entry.id   AF-A0A9E1SCW8-F1
#
_cell.length_a   1.000
_cell.length_b   1.000
_cell.length_c   1.000
_cell.angle_alpha   90.00
_cell.angle_beta   90.00
_cell.angle_gamma   90.00
#
_symmetry.space_group_name_H-M   'P 1'
#
loop_
_entity.id
_entity.type
_entity.pdbx_description
1 polymer ?
#
loop_
_entity_poly.entity_id
_entity_poly.type
_entity_poly.pdbx_seq_one_letter_code
_entity_poly.pdbx_strand_id
1 'polypeptide(L)'
;MTFQKLSVLLFCFIALSNCAQENDQKSSPIKSNISDNVEFSTTKMSDTIRESYALSDYLSENEELNKYVDSVMGTLDEKAIIAQLIMPAAGKYGKPKTTIDGLIKDKLIGGILMLNGTKKEFTSLITEFNKDNIAYGNLPFLYSADAEPSLVNRKITGSTPVKKANEIDSIQGVTDVANAISKDLNDIGINYNFAPVVDMSKNSTVGYRGFGKDPINIIPWSDEFIKVTQENNIIATAKHFPGHGLVSGDTHKSLQVIDGELKEVINYPLLIE
;
A
#
# COMPACT_ATOMS: atom_id res chain seq x y z
N MET A 1 22.43 -2.58 -20.31
CA MET A 1 22.72 -2.30 -18.89
C MET A 1 22.01 -0.99 -18.58
N THR A 2 20.69 -1.09 -18.42
CA THR A 2 19.78 0.04 -18.43
C THR A 2 19.25 0.16 -17.01
N PHE A 3 19.50 1.30 -16.38
CA PHE A 3 19.04 1.61 -15.03
C PHE A 3 17.52 1.40 -14.94
N GLN A 4 17.09 0.49 -14.08
CA GLN A 4 15.74 0.47 -13.50
C GLN A 4 15.46 1.87 -12.95
N LYS A 5 14.63 2.63 -13.67
CA LYS A 5 14.10 3.90 -13.19
C LYS A 5 12.89 3.59 -12.30
N LEU A 6 12.90 4.28 -11.16
CA LEU A 6 11.83 4.39 -10.16
C LEU A 6 11.81 3.32 -9.05
N SER A 7 12.93 3.15 -8.36
CA SER A 7 12.88 2.85 -6.92
C SER A 7 12.31 4.08 -6.20
N VAL A 8 11.05 4.03 -5.78
CA VAL A 8 10.51 4.97 -4.79
C VAL A 8 11.11 4.60 -3.44
N LEU A 9 12.35 5.03 -3.21
CA LEU A 9 12.97 5.05 -1.90
C LEU A 9 12.67 6.42 -1.28
N LEU A 10 11.49 6.57 -0.66
CA LEU A 10 11.15 7.81 0.01
C LEU A 10 11.64 7.77 1.47
N PHE A 11 12.85 8.28 1.69
CA PHE A 11 13.27 8.83 2.98
C PHE A 11 12.52 10.15 3.20
N CYS A 12 11.44 10.14 3.97
CA CYS A 12 10.84 11.37 4.48
C CYS A 12 11.44 11.71 5.85
N PHE A 13 12.54 12.45 5.82
CA PHE A 13 13.02 13.27 6.93
C PHE A 13 12.26 14.60 6.90
N ILE A 14 11.27 14.82 7.78
CA ILE A 14 10.93 16.18 8.24
C ILE A 14 10.59 16.12 9.72
N ALA A 15 11.53 16.56 10.54
CA ALA A 15 11.30 16.96 11.92
C ALA A 15 11.19 18.49 12.00
N LEU A 16 10.03 18.95 12.50
CA LEU A 16 9.73 20.14 13.30
C LEU A 16 10.45 21.48 13.00
N SER A 17 9.66 22.54 12.76
CA SER A 17 9.57 23.68 13.70
C SER A 17 8.49 24.73 13.34
N ASN A 18 7.71 25.06 14.39
CA ASN A 18 7.10 26.32 14.79
C ASN A 18 6.06 27.12 13.95
N CYS A 19 5.01 27.46 14.70
CA CYS A 19 4.09 28.60 14.59
C CYS A 19 4.77 29.92 14.19
N ALA A 20 4.10 30.69 13.32
CA ALA A 20 3.91 32.14 13.46
C ALA A 20 2.83 32.65 12.47
N GLN A 21 2.19 33.75 12.85
CA GLN A 21 0.93 34.34 12.37
C GLN A 21 0.91 34.93 10.94
N GLU A 22 -0.33 35.00 10.44
CA GLU A 22 -0.99 35.93 9.49
C GLU A 22 -0.16 37.05 8.83
N ASN A 23 -0.38 37.20 7.51
CA ASN A 23 -0.82 38.48 6.97
C ASN A 23 -1.55 38.34 5.62
N ASP A 24 -2.72 38.98 5.58
CA ASP A 24 -3.57 39.23 4.41
C ASP A 24 -2.85 40.05 3.34
N GLN A 25 -2.89 39.62 2.07
CA GLN A 25 -3.03 40.54 0.93
C GLN A 25 -3.85 39.92 -0.22
N LYS A 26 -4.91 40.64 -0.58
CA LYS A 26 -5.79 40.41 -1.73
C LYS A 26 -5.04 40.57 -3.06
N SER A 27 -5.23 39.65 -3.99
CA SER A 27 -5.04 39.89 -5.43
C SER A 27 -6.25 39.42 -6.24
N SER A 28 -6.78 40.32 -7.06
CA SER A 28 -7.96 40.24 -7.92
C SER A 28 -7.86 39.23 -9.08
N PRO A 29 -8.99 38.75 -9.65
CA PRO A 29 -9.01 37.64 -10.60
C PRO A 29 -8.70 38.08 -12.04
N ILE A 30 -7.84 37.32 -12.71
CA ILE A 30 -7.61 37.41 -14.16
C ILE A 30 -8.70 36.58 -14.86
N LYS A 31 -9.45 37.22 -15.75
CA LYS A 31 -10.41 36.56 -16.65
C LYS A 31 -9.65 35.88 -17.79
N SER A 32 -9.86 34.58 -17.99
CA SER A 32 -9.53 33.90 -19.25
C SER A 32 -10.81 33.32 -19.85
N ASN A 33 -11.23 33.90 -20.98
CA ASN A 33 -12.23 33.34 -21.88
C ASN A 33 -11.61 32.14 -22.59
N ILE A 34 -12.10 30.93 -22.35
CA ILE A 34 -11.91 29.80 -23.27
C ILE A 34 -13.28 29.15 -23.44
N SER A 35 -13.69 29.10 -24.71
CA SER A 35 -14.94 28.57 -25.23
C SER A 35 -15.08 27.07 -25.01
N ASP A 36 -16.31 26.67 -24.74
CA ASP A 36 -16.81 25.30 -24.66
C ASP A 36 -16.54 24.47 -25.93
N ASN A 37 -16.43 23.15 -25.70
CA ASN A 37 -16.56 22.01 -26.62
C ASN A 37 -15.30 21.16 -26.82
N VAL A 38 -15.00 20.30 -25.84
CA VAL A 38 -14.36 19.00 -26.10
C VAL A 38 -15.12 17.95 -25.29
N GLU A 39 -15.99 17.22 -25.98
CA GLU A 39 -16.70 16.07 -25.43
C GLU A 39 -15.74 14.87 -25.41
N PHE A 40 -15.12 14.60 -24.25
CA PHE A 40 -14.16 13.50 -24.09
C PHE A 40 -14.88 12.22 -23.66
N SER A 41 -15.04 11.30 -24.62
CA SER A 41 -15.57 9.95 -24.43
C SER A 41 -14.54 9.07 -23.70
N THR A 42 -14.60 9.06 -22.37
CA THR A 42 -13.67 8.31 -21.48
C THR A 42 -14.04 6.86 -21.25
N THR A 43 -15.24 6.43 -21.64
CA THR A 43 -15.82 5.19 -21.10
C THR A 43 -15.45 3.92 -21.84
N LYS A 44 -14.86 3.97 -23.05
CA LYS A 44 -14.52 2.75 -23.82
C LYS A 44 -13.05 2.34 -23.77
N MET A 45 -12.14 3.27 -23.53
CA MET A 45 -10.69 3.00 -23.58
C MET A 45 -10.15 2.43 -22.25
N SER A 46 -10.84 2.71 -21.13
CA SER A 46 -10.50 2.23 -19.79
C SER A 46 -10.70 0.72 -19.62
N ASP A 47 -11.77 0.16 -20.19
CA ASP A 47 -12.14 -1.24 -19.95
C ASP A 47 -11.28 -2.22 -20.78
N THR A 48 -10.83 -1.82 -21.97
CA THR A 48 -9.98 -2.65 -22.84
C THR A 48 -8.56 -2.85 -22.28
N ILE A 49 -8.08 -1.93 -21.43
CA ILE A 49 -6.71 -1.99 -20.88
C ILE A 49 -6.66 -2.77 -19.55
N ARG A 50 -7.75 -2.79 -18.79
CA ARG A 50 -7.87 -3.67 -17.62
C ARG A 50 -7.81 -5.16 -17.96
N GLU A 51 -8.12 -5.54 -19.20
CA GLU A 51 -8.06 -6.93 -19.65
C GLU A 51 -6.68 -7.36 -20.16
N SER A 52 -5.70 -6.47 -20.30
CA SER A 52 -4.43 -6.80 -20.99
C SER A 52 -3.22 -7.07 -20.08
N TYR A 53 -3.25 -6.71 -18.79
CA TYR A 53 -2.10 -6.85 -17.90
C TYR A 53 -2.48 -7.39 -16.50
N ALA A 54 -1.66 -8.29 -15.98
CA ALA A 54 -1.72 -8.86 -14.63
C ALA A 54 -0.62 -8.28 -13.72
N LEU A 55 -0.71 -8.52 -12.41
CA LEU A 55 0.32 -8.07 -11.47
C LEU A 55 1.72 -8.63 -11.81
N SER A 56 1.78 -9.85 -12.34
CA SER A 56 3.04 -10.46 -12.80
C SER A 56 3.73 -9.67 -13.91
N ASP A 57 2.99 -8.95 -14.76
CA ASP A 57 3.57 -8.14 -15.83
C ASP A 57 4.36 -6.96 -15.26
N TYR A 58 3.90 -6.38 -14.14
CA TYR A 58 4.61 -5.33 -13.43
C TYR A 58 5.92 -5.82 -12.79
N LEU A 59 5.97 -7.09 -12.36
CA LEU A 59 7.13 -7.69 -11.73
C LEU A 59 8.19 -8.20 -12.72
N SER A 60 8.01 -7.91 -14.02
CA SER A 60 8.91 -8.31 -15.09
C SER A 60 9.26 -7.12 -16.01
N GLU A 61 10.33 -7.24 -16.79
CA GLU A 61 10.61 -6.24 -17.83
C GLU A 61 9.55 -6.34 -18.93
N ASN A 62 8.63 -5.37 -18.97
CA ASN A 62 7.55 -5.31 -19.94
C ASN A 62 7.52 -3.94 -20.64
N GLU A 63 8.06 -3.86 -21.86
CA GLU A 63 8.16 -2.61 -22.62
C GLU A 63 6.80 -2.01 -22.99
N GLU A 64 5.81 -2.84 -23.32
CA GLU A 64 4.47 -2.37 -23.70
C GLU A 64 3.73 -1.81 -22.49
N LEU A 65 3.86 -2.45 -21.33
CA LEU A 65 3.34 -1.91 -20.07
C LEU A 65 4.03 -0.59 -19.70
N ASN A 66 5.36 -0.49 -19.88
CA ASN A 66 6.10 0.75 -19.63
C ASN A 66 5.61 1.90 -20.52
N LYS A 67 5.44 1.66 -21.83
CA LYS A 67 4.88 2.65 -22.77
C LYS A 67 3.47 3.06 -22.38
N TYR A 68 2.66 2.11 -21.90
CA TYR A 68 1.32 2.42 -21.41
C TYR A 68 1.36 3.30 -20.15
N VAL A 69 2.19 2.95 -19.17
CA VAL A 69 2.40 3.77 -17.96
C VAL A 69 2.86 5.19 -18.33
N ASP A 70 3.84 5.31 -19.23
CA ASP A 70 4.31 6.62 -19.73
C ASP A 70 3.18 7.40 -20.40
N SER A 71 2.31 6.73 -21.16
CA SER A 71 1.15 7.38 -21.79
C SER A 71 0.15 7.92 -20.77
N VAL A 72 -0.10 7.18 -19.68
CA VAL A 72 -0.97 7.62 -18.57
C VAL A 72 -0.32 8.77 -17.82
N MET A 73 0.97 8.65 -17.47
CA MET A 73 1.73 9.69 -16.78
C MET A 73 1.77 10.99 -17.59
N GLY A 74 1.87 10.91 -18.92
CA GLY A 74 1.81 12.07 -19.81
C GLY A 74 0.48 12.84 -19.80
N THR A 75 -0.59 12.27 -19.22
CA THR A 75 -1.88 12.95 -19.03
C THR A 75 -2.00 13.70 -17.70
N LEU A 76 -1.06 13.50 -16.76
CA LEU A 76 -1.13 14.05 -15.41
C LEU A 76 -0.41 15.39 -15.32
N ASP A 77 -0.98 16.34 -14.57
CA ASP A 77 -0.26 17.53 -14.13
C ASP A 77 0.59 17.24 -12.87
N GLU A 78 1.45 18.19 -12.49
CA GLU A 78 2.33 18.05 -11.32
C GLU A 78 1.57 17.73 -10.03
N LYS A 79 0.39 18.33 -9.86
CA LYS A 79 -0.45 18.11 -8.68
C LYS A 79 -0.96 16.68 -8.64
N ALA A 80 -1.43 16.14 -9.77
CA ALA A 80 -1.91 14.77 -9.88
C ALA A 80 -0.78 13.75 -9.69
N ILE A 81 0.43 14.04 -10.17
CA ILE A 81 1.63 13.21 -9.93
C ILE A 81 1.94 13.16 -8.43
N ILE A 82 1.97 14.31 -7.75
CA ILE A 82 2.20 14.35 -6.30
C ILE A 82 1.09 13.61 -5.54
N ALA A 83 -0.16 13.75 -5.98
CA ALA A 83 -1.29 13.04 -5.38
C ALA A 83 -1.09 11.51 -5.40
N GLN A 84 -0.48 10.94 -6.44
CA GLN A 84 -0.20 9.50 -6.51
C GLN A 84 0.76 9.00 -5.41
N LEU A 85 1.48 9.91 -4.75
CA LEU A 85 2.41 9.59 -3.66
C LEU A 85 1.74 9.64 -2.27
N ILE A 86 0.45 9.99 -2.19
CA ILE A 86 -0.26 10.25 -0.94
C ILE A 86 -1.34 9.19 -0.70
N MET A 87 -1.26 8.54 0.47
CA MET A 87 -2.17 7.48 0.91
C MET A 87 -2.67 7.74 2.35
N PRO A 88 -3.75 8.51 2.56
CA PRO A 88 -4.33 8.69 3.89
C PRO A 88 -4.94 7.38 4.42
N ALA A 89 -5.01 7.27 5.73
CA ALA A 89 -5.74 6.18 6.37
C ALA A 89 -7.24 6.49 6.49
N ALA A 90 -8.09 5.50 6.25
CA ALA A 90 -9.53 5.49 6.52
C ALA A 90 -9.88 4.31 7.45
N GLY A 91 -11.07 4.32 8.07
CA GLY A 91 -11.51 3.30 9.03
C GLY A 91 -11.46 3.80 10.48
N LYS A 92 -11.56 2.88 11.45
CA LYS A 92 -11.76 3.17 12.88
C LYS A 92 -10.73 4.14 13.46
N TYR A 93 -9.47 4.01 13.05
CA TYR A 93 -8.38 4.89 13.51
C TYR A 93 -7.83 5.79 12.39
N GLY A 94 -8.51 5.81 11.24
CA GLY A 94 -8.16 6.67 10.11
C GLY A 94 -8.76 8.06 10.22
N LYS A 95 -8.63 8.84 9.14
CA LYS A 95 -9.33 10.11 8.97
C LYS A 95 -10.84 9.86 8.83
N PRO A 96 -11.68 10.81 9.27
CA PRO A 96 -13.12 10.74 9.02
C PRO A 96 -13.43 10.61 7.53
N LYS A 97 -14.47 9.86 7.18
CA LYS A 97 -14.90 9.68 5.77
C LYS A 97 -15.03 11.02 5.03
N THR A 98 -15.62 12.03 5.67
CA THR A 98 -15.79 13.38 5.09
C THR A 98 -14.47 14.04 4.69
N THR A 99 -13.37 13.75 5.39
CA THR A 99 -12.03 14.21 5.00
C THR A 99 -11.55 13.47 3.76
N ILE A 100 -11.73 12.15 3.71
CA ILE A 100 -11.36 11.34 2.55
C ILE A 100 -12.17 11.78 1.32
N ASP A 101 -13.48 11.96 1.44
CA ASP A 101 -14.35 12.43 0.35
C ASP A 101 -13.86 13.77 -0.24
N GLY A 102 -13.41 14.70 0.61
CA GLY A 102 -12.80 15.96 0.19
C GLY A 102 -11.50 15.76 -0.59
N LEU A 103 -10.62 14.88 -0.10
CA LEU A 103 -9.36 14.54 -0.78
C LEU A 103 -9.58 13.88 -2.15
N ILE A 104 -10.59 13.02 -2.27
CA ILE A 104 -10.98 12.39 -3.55
C ILE A 104 -11.49 13.46 -4.52
N LYS A 105 -12.40 14.32 -4.06
CA LYS A 105 -12.97 15.42 -4.85
C LYS A 105 -11.92 16.38 -5.38
N ASP A 106 -10.95 16.74 -4.52
CA ASP A 106 -9.91 17.72 -4.84
C ASP A 106 -8.70 17.11 -5.57
N LYS A 107 -8.74 15.78 -5.84
CA LYS A 107 -7.72 15.00 -6.54
C LYS A 107 -6.35 15.03 -5.84
N LEU A 108 -6.34 14.81 -4.53
CA LEU A 108 -5.15 14.99 -3.67
C LEU A 108 -4.52 13.69 -3.18
N ILE A 109 -5.03 12.52 -3.60
CA ILE A 109 -4.57 11.21 -3.15
C ILE A 109 -4.55 10.20 -4.30
N GLY A 110 -3.71 9.17 -4.20
CA GLY A 110 -3.61 8.05 -5.15
C GLY A 110 -3.96 6.70 -4.53
N GLY A 111 -4.17 6.66 -3.22
CA GLY A 111 -4.55 5.44 -2.53
C GLY A 111 -5.12 5.70 -1.15
N ILE A 112 -5.60 4.65 -0.50
CA ILE A 112 -6.18 4.71 0.85
C ILE A 112 -5.72 3.50 1.66
N LEU A 113 -5.21 3.74 2.87
CA LEU A 113 -4.93 2.69 3.85
C LEU A 113 -6.20 2.39 4.67
N MET A 114 -6.68 1.16 4.61
CA MET A 114 -7.81 0.67 5.39
C MET A 114 -7.35 0.27 6.80
N LEU A 115 -7.36 1.25 7.71
CA LEU A 115 -6.80 1.16 9.06
C LEU A 115 -7.87 0.80 10.09
N ASN A 116 -7.88 -0.47 10.47
CA ASN A 116 -8.76 -1.06 11.49
C ASN A 116 -10.26 -0.90 11.20
N GLY A 117 -10.99 -2.01 11.09
CA GLY A 117 -12.43 -1.96 10.84
C GLY A 117 -13.04 -3.35 10.76
N THR A 118 -14.20 -3.43 10.12
CA THR A 118 -14.85 -4.70 9.78
C THR A 118 -14.76 -4.99 8.28
N LYS A 119 -14.80 -6.27 7.88
CA LYS A 119 -14.87 -6.67 6.46
C LYS A 119 -15.98 -5.90 5.73
N LYS A 120 -17.18 -5.86 6.32
CA LYS A 120 -18.35 -5.15 5.77
C LYS A 120 -18.12 -3.65 5.61
N GLU A 121 -17.60 -2.99 6.64
CA GLU A 121 -17.34 -1.54 6.61
C GLU A 121 -16.33 -1.18 5.52
N PHE A 122 -15.23 -1.94 5.42
CA PHE A 122 -14.23 -1.70 4.39
C PHE A 122 -14.76 -1.90 2.98
N THR A 123 -15.55 -2.97 2.74
CA THR A 123 -16.21 -3.19 1.44
C THR A 123 -17.13 -2.00 1.08
N SER A 124 -17.92 -1.51 2.04
CA SER A 124 -18.79 -0.35 1.81
C SER A 124 -18.00 0.92 1.50
N LEU A 125 -16.98 1.23 2.29
CA LEU A 125 -16.13 2.40 2.08
C LEU A 125 -15.42 2.37 0.71
N ILE A 126 -14.81 1.24 0.34
CA ILE A 126 -14.11 1.08 -0.94
C ILE A 126 -15.09 1.23 -2.11
N THR A 127 -16.30 0.68 -2.00
CA THR A 127 -17.35 0.83 -3.02
C THR A 127 -17.73 2.30 -3.21
N GLU A 128 -17.93 3.03 -2.11
CA GLU A 128 -18.27 4.45 -2.14
C GLU A 128 -17.13 5.31 -2.66
N PHE A 129 -15.91 5.10 -2.18
CA PHE A 129 -14.73 5.82 -2.64
C PHE A 129 -14.44 5.57 -4.12
N ASN A 130 -14.57 4.34 -4.61
CA ASN A 130 -14.40 4.05 -6.04
C ASN A 130 -15.45 4.76 -6.90
N LYS A 131 -16.71 4.81 -6.45
CA LYS A 131 -17.77 5.53 -7.15
C LYS A 131 -17.41 7.02 -7.29
N ASP A 132 -17.01 7.65 -6.20
CA ASP A 132 -16.63 9.07 -6.21
C ASP A 132 -15.35 9.30 -7.03
N ASN A 133 -14.38 8.38 -6.91
CA ASN A 133 -13.12 8.44 -7.63
C ASN A 133 -13.31 8.43 -9.16
N ILE A 134 -14.21 7.57 -9.66
CA ILE A 134 -14.61 7.52 -11.07
C ILE A 134 -15.36 8.81 -11.44
N ALA A 135 -16.31 9.26 -10.62
CA ALA A 135 -17.11 10.45 -10.89
C ALA A 135 -16.26 11.73 -11.03
N TYR A 136 -15.17 11.83 -10.26
CA TYR A 136 -14.23 12.96 -10.35
C TYR A 136 -13.12 12.76 -11.39
N GLY A 137 -13.06 11.61 -12.07
CA GLY A 137 -12.06 11.34 -13.10
C GLY A 137 -10.63 11.32 -12.53
N ASN A 138 -10.46 10.62 -11.41
CA ASN A 138 -9.15 10.27 -10.86
C ASN A 138 -8.68 8.91 -11.43
N LEU A 139 -7.39 8.62 -11.29
CA LEU A 139 -6.88 7.27 -11.53
C LEU A 139 -7.40 6.28 -10.46
N PRO A 140 -7.53 4.98 -10.80
CA PRO A 140 -7.91 3.95 -9.82
C PRO A 140 -6.98 3.97 -8.60
N PHE A 141 -7.57 3.87 -7.40
CA PHE A 141 -6.79 3.88 -6.17
C PHE A 141 -6.13 2.54 -5.86
N LEU A 142 -4.97 2.63 -5.21
CA LEU A 142 -4.42 1.55 -4.41
C LEU A 142 -5.11 1.54 -3.04
N TYR A 143 -5.72 0.42 -2.67
CA TYR A 143 -6.27 0.21 -1.34
C TYR A 143 -5.36 -0.73 -0.58
N SER A 144 -4.83 -0.24 0.55
CA SER A 144 -3.88 -1.00 1.34
C SER A 144 -4.43 -1.44 2.70
N ALA A 145 -3.85 -2.49 3.27
CA ALA A 145 -4.08 -2.90 4.65
C ALA A 145 -2.86 -3.60 5.25
N ASP A 146 -2.75 -3.58 6.57
CA ASP A 146 -1.85 -4.47 7.30
C ASP A 146 -2.53 -5.82 7.56
N ALA A 147 -2.51 -6.72 6.57
CA ALA A 147 -3.09 -8.04 6.67
C ALA A 147 -2.01 -9.11 6.87
N GLU A 148 -1.25 -8.96 7.96
CA GLU A 148 -0.34 -10.00 8.46
C GLU A 148 -1.15 -11.13 9.10
N PRO A 149 -0.71 -12.40 9.03
CA PRO A 149 -1.36 -13.52 9.72
C PRO A 149 -1.66 -13.23 11.19
N SER A 150 -0.71 -12.58 11.88
CA SER A 150 -0.82 -12.30 13.32
C SER A 150 -1.69 -11.10 13.67
N LEU A 151 -2.11 -10.29 12.69
CA LEU A 151 -2.87 -9.05 12.91
C LEU A 151 -4.22 -9.02 12.20
N VAL A 152 -4.38 -9.73 11.08
CA VAL A 152 -5.52 -9.59 10.15
C VAL A 152 -6.86 -9.76 10.85
N ASN A 153 -7.04 -10.80 11.68
CA ASN A 153 -8.32 -11.03 12.35
C ASN A 153 -8.68 -9.96 13.39
N ARG A 154 -7.69 -9.21 13.90
CA ARG A 154 -7.89 -8.08 14.81
C ARG A 154 -8.07 -6.76 14.05
N LYS A 155 -7.31 -6.55 12.98
CA LYS A 155 -7.36 -5.32 12.17
C LYS A 155 -8.57 -5.30 11.24
N ILE A 156 -9.00 -6.45 10.74
CA ILE A 156 -10.16 -6.61 9.85
C ILE A 156 -11.11 -7.60 10.51
N THR A 157 -11.99 -7.10 11.38
CA THR A 157 -12.95 -7.94 12.09
C THR A 157 -13.92 -8.59 11.10
N GLY A 158 -14.16 -9.89 11.26
CA GLY A 158 -14.99 -10.67 10.32
C GLY A 158 -14.22 -11.22 9.11
N SER A 159 -12.90 -11.07 9.08
CA SER A 159 -12.03 -11.89 8.22
C SER A 159 -11.98 -13.33 8.71
N THR A 160 -11.63 -14.24 7.80
CA THR A 160 -11.41 -15.67 8.00
C THR A 160 -10.34 -15.89 9.06
N PRO A 161 -10.64 -16.62 10.16
CA PRO A 161 -9.65 -16.93 11.18
C PRO A 161 -8.44 -17.67 10.61
N VAL A 162 -7.22 -17.18 10.90
CA VAL A 162 -5.96 -17.80 10.48
C VAL A 162 -5.03 -17.98 11.67
N LYS A 163 -4.08 -18.92 11.56
CA LYS A 163 -2.99 -19.06 12.52
C LYS A 163 -2.11 -17.81 12.49
N LYS A 164 -1.55 -17.42 13.63
CA LYS A 164 -0.51 -16.38 13.67
C LYS A 164 0.75 -16.88 12.98
N ALA A 165 1.59 -15.97 12.49
CA ALA A 165 2.80 -16.30 11.76
C ALA A 165 3.73 -17.26 12.53
N ASN A 166 3.87 -17.07 13.84
CA ASN A 166 4.69 -17.93 14.71
C ASN A 166 3.99 -19.24 15.16
N GLU A 167 2.72 -19.42 14.85
CA GLU A 167 1.93 -20.63 15.14
C GLU A 167 1.84 -21.56 13.93
N ILE A 168 2.27 -21.09 12.75
CA ILE A 168 2.40 -21.90 11.53
C ILE A 168 3.64 -22.80 11.67
N ASP A 169 3.52 -24.04 11.23
CA ASP A 169 4.48 -25.13 11.46
C ASP A 169 4.92 -25.84 10.16
N SER A 170 4.43 -25.38 9.01
CA SER A 170 4.79 -25.93 7.70
C SER A 170 4.65 -24.87 6.60
N ILE A 171 5.40 -25.04 5.51
CA ILE A 171 5.30 -24.18 4.32
C ILE A 171 3.88 -24.22 3.72
N GLN A 172 3.24 -25.39 3.69
CA GLN A 172 1.85 -25.51 3.25
C GLN A 172 0.89 -24.69 4.13
N GLY A 173 1.14 -24.63 5.45
CA GLY A 173 0.37 -23.78 6.34
C GLY A 173 0.53 -22.28 6.02
N VAL A 174 1.67 -21.86 5.48
CA VAL A 174 1.87 -20.49 4.98
C VAL A 174 1.02 -20.26 3.72
N THR A 175 1.06 -21.19 2.75
CA THR A 175 0.25 -21.15 1.54
C THR A 175 -1.24 -21.04 1.86
N ASP A 176 -1.74 -21.85 2.80
CA ASP A 176 -3.17 -21.87 3.18
C ASP A 176 -3.59 -20.54 3.82
N VAL A 177 -2.76 -19.99 4.71
CA VAL A 177 -3.00 -18.71 5.37
C VAL A 177 -2.93 -17.55 4.37
N ALA A 178 -1.95 -17.53 3.48
CA ALA A 178 -1.81 -16.52 2.44
C ALA A 178 -3.02 -16.51 1.49
N ASN A 179 -3.52 -17.68 1.09
CA ASN A 179 -4.73 -17.81 0.29
C ASN A 179 -5.98 -17.31 1.03
N ALA A 180 -6.15 -17.67 2.30
CA ALA A 180 -7.29 -17.22 3.09
C ALA A 180 -7.31 -15.69 3.24
N ILE A 181 -6.16 -15.09 3.57
CA ILE A 181 -6.01 -13.63 3.66
C ILE A 181 -6.27 -12.97 2.31
N SER A 182 -5.63 -13.46 1.26
CA SER A 182 -5.74 -12.89 -0.09
C SER A 182 -7.18 -12.92 -0.61
N LYS A 183 -7.90 -14.03 -0.34
CA LYS A 183 -9.32 -14.13 -0.65
C LYS A 183 -10.14 -13.04 0.06
N ASP A 184 -9.91 -12.84 1.36
CA ASP A 184 -10.62 -11.80 2.10
C ASP A 184 -10.31 -10.38 1.61
N LEU A 185 -9.06 -10.09 1.27
CA LEU A 185 -8.65 -8.80 0.72
C LEU A 185 -9.32 -8.54 -0.64
N ASN A 186 -9.34 -9.53 -1.53
CA ASN A 186 -10.03 -9.44 -2.81
C ASN A 186 -11.54 -9.27 -2.65
N ASP A 187 -12.19 -10.01 -1.73
CA ASP A 187 -13.61 -9.83 -1.42
C ASP A 187 -13.93 -8.41 -0.91
N ILE A 188 -12.97 -7.75 -0.26
CA ILE A 188 -13.10 -6.37 0.27
C ILE A 188 -12.82 -5.33 -0.82
N GLY A 189 -11.97 -5.65 -1.81
CA GLY A 189 -11.44 -4.71 -2.80
C GLY A 189 -10.09 -4.09 -2.40
N ILE A 190 -9.35 -4.72 -1.49
CA ILE A 190 -7.97 -4.34 -1.12
C ILE A 190 -7.00 -5.06 -2.05
N ASN A 191 -6.11 -4.29 -2.70
CA ASN A 191 -5.17 -4.77 -3.71
C ASN A 191 -3.69 -4.58 -3.31
N TYR A 192 -3.43 -4.03 -2.13
CA TYR A 192 -2.08 -3.82 -1.61
C TYR A 192 -1.97 -4.28 -0.14
N ASN A 193 -1.19 -5.33 0.10
CA ASN A 193 -0.96 -5.85 1.45
C ASN A 193 0.41 -5.39 1.98
N PHE A 194 0.40 -4.71 3.13
CA PHE A 194 1.60 -4.46 3.91
C PHE A 194 1.99 -5.71 4.71
N ALA A 195 2.34 -6.79 4.04
CA ALA A 195 2.81 -8.06 4.62
C ALA A 195 3.64 -8.82 3.57
N PRO A 196 4.61 -9.67 3.96
CA PRO A 196 4.85 -10.19 5.31
C PRO A 196 5.88 -9.40 6.14
N VAL A 197 5.94 -9.71 7.43
CA VAL A 197 7.01 -9.26 8.34
C VAL A 197 8.21 -10.20 8.20
N VAL A 198 9.35 -9.66 7.78
CA VAL A 198 10.60 -10.37 7.46
C VAL A 198 11.71 -10.10 8.48
N ASP A 199 11.34 -9.57 9.64
CA ASP A 199 12.24 -9.28 10.75
C ASP A 199 12.56 -10.57 11.56
N MET A 200 13.83 -10.76 11.90
CA MET A 200 14.36 -11.84 12.73
C MET A 200 14.31 -11.47 14.22
N SER A 201 13.13 -11.43 14.83
CA SER A 201 13.04 -11.02 16.23
C SER A 201 12.86 -12.19 17.22
N LYS A 202 13.57 -12.10 18.36
CA LYS A 202 13.18 -12.72 19.64
C LYS A 202 12.42 -11.75 20.57
N ASN A 203 12.14 -10.52 20.13
CA ASN A 203 11.51 -9.48 20.96
C ASN A 203 9.97 -9.62 20.98
N SER A 204 9.31 -9.11 22.02
CA SER A 204 7.85 -9.31 22.21
C SER A 204 6.97 -8.53 21.22
N THR A 205 7.48 -7.45 20.62
CA THR A 205 6.72 -6.57 19.72
C THR A 205 6.59 -7.15 18.31
N VAL A 206 7.62 -7.85 17.83
CA VAL A 206 7.70 -8.37 16.44
C VAL A 206 7.76 -9.90 16.40
N GLY A 207 8.14 -10.57 17.50
CA GLY A 207 8.48 -12.01 17.49
C GLY A 207 7.33 -12.95 17.19
N TYR A 208 6.08 -12.52 17.38
CA TYR A 208 4.90 -13.30 17.00
C TYR A 208 4.34 -12.91 15.62
N ARG A 209 4.83 -11.83 15.01
CA ARG A 209 4.29 -11.23 13.78
C ARG A 209 4.93 -11.78 12.50
N GLY A 210 6.19 -12.18 12.56
CA GLY A 210 6.92 -12.78 11.44
C GLY A 210 7.01 -14.31 11.52
N PHE A 211 7.53 -14.92 10.47
CA PHE A 211 7.77 -16.36 10.38
C PHE A 211 9.07 -16.81 11.08
N GLY A 212 9.81 -15.87 11.70
CA GLY A 212 11.11 -16.10 12.34
C GLY A 212 11.09 -16.86 13.67
N LYS A 213 10.05 -17.66 13.97
CA LYS A 213 10.08 -18.58 15.13
C LYS A 213 11.29 -19.53 15.04
N ASP A 214 11.56 -20.02 13.84
CA ASP A 214 12.83 -20.61 13.45
C ASP A 214 13.48 -19.72 12.41
N PRO A 215 14.68 -19.15 12.67
CA PRO A 215 15.38 -18.30 11.71
C PRO A 215 15.58 -18.94 10.33
N ILE A 216 15.69 -20.27 10.24
CA ILE A 216 15.86 -20.95 8.94
C ILE A 216 14.62 -20.81 8.05
N ASN A 217 13.44 -20.57 8.64
CA ASN A 217 12.18 -20.48 7.92
C ASN A 217 11.89 -19.06 7.40
N ILE A 218 12.59 -18.03 7.89
CA ILE A 218 12.17 -16.64 7.63
C ILE A 218 12.13 -16.30 6.14
N ILE A 219 13.15 -16.69 5.39
CA ILE A 219 13.22 -16.46 3.94
C ILE A 219 12.22 -17.34 3.19
N PRO A 220 12.29 -18.68 3.25
CA PRO A 220 11.41 -19.53 2.44
C PRO A 220 9.92 -19.33 2.74
N TRP A 221 9.55 -19.01 3.99
CA TRP A 221 8.14 -18.79 4.34
C TRP A 221 7.66 -17.39 3.98
N SER A 222 8.52 -16.37 4.09
CA SER A 222 8.17 -15.03 3.60
C SER A 222 8.02 -15.02 2.09
N ASP A 223 8.91 -15.71 1.39
CA ASP A 223 8.86 -15.89 -0.07
C ASP A 223 7.55 -16.57 -0.51
N GLU A 224 7.20 -17.70 0.10
CA GLU A 224 5.92 -18.39 -0.20
C GLU A 224 4.71 -17.50 0.09
N PHE A 225 4.71 -16.74 1.20
CA PHE A 225 3.63 -15.80 1.49
C PHE A 225 3.53 -14.70 0.42
N ILE A 226 4.65 -14.12 -0.01
CA ILE A 226 4.73 -13.09 -1.05
C ILE A 226 4.20 -13.65 -2.36
N LYS A 227 4.72 -14.80 -2.80
CA LYS A 227 4.34 -15.47 -4.03
C LYS A 227 2.83 -15.75 -4.08
N VAL A 228 2.27 -16.39 -3.06
CA VAL A 228 0.82 -16.72 -3.04
C VAL A 228 -0.03 -15.46 -3.01
N THR A 229 0.41 -14.40 -2.31
CA THR A 229 -0.28 -13.11 -2.29
C THR A 229 -0.30 -12.47 -3.68
N GLN A 230 0.83 -12.49 -4.39
CA GLN A 230 0.98 -11.94 -5.74
C GLN A 230 0.22 -12.77 -6.79
N GLU A 231 0.20 -14.10 -6.68
CA GLU A 231 -0.62 -14.99 -7.52
C GLU A 231 -2.13 -14.69 -7.38
N ASN A 232 -2.54 -14.14 -6.24
CA ASN A 232 -3.90 -13.66 -6.00
C ASN A 232 -4.12 -12.19 -6.42
N ASN A 233 -3.22 -11.60 -7.24
CA ASN A 233 -3.25 -10.23 -7.73
C ASN A 233 -3.23 -9.14 -6.65
N ILE A 234 -2.56 -9.42 -5.53
CA ILE A 234 -2.37 -8.45 -4.44
C ILE A 234 -0.88 -8.13 -4.33
N ILE A 235 -0.55 -6.84 -4.26
CA ILE A 235 0.83 -6.39 -4.06
C ILE A 235 1.27 -6.79 -2.64
N ALA A 236 2.37 -7.52 -2.50
CA ALA A 236 2.97 -7.85 -1.20
C ALA A 236 4.06 -6.83 -0.81
N THR A 237 4.33 -6.70 0.48
CA THR A 237 5.36 -5.78 1.02
C THR A 237 6.18 -6.45 2.11
N ALA A 238 7.42 -6.81 1.81
CA ALA A 238 8.39 -7.21 2.82
C ALA A 238 8.69 -6.02 3.76
N LYS A 239 8.55 -6.21 5.06
CA LYS A 239 8.77 -5.15 6.07
C LYS A 239 9.42 -5.69 7.36
N HIS A 240 10.12 -4.87 8.14
CA HIS A 240 10.20 -3.40 8.07
C HIS A 240 11.63 -2.95 7.78
N PHE A 241 11.94 -2.56 6.54
CA PHE A 241 13.31 -2.19 6.15
C PHE A 241 13.85 -1.05 7.04
N PRO A 242 15.12 -1.08 7.49
CA PRO A 242 16.18 -2.08 7.22
C PRO A 242 16.18 -3.29 8.16
N GLY A 243 15.11 -3.46 8.95
CA GLY A 243 14.95 -4.45 10.00
C GLY A 243 14.39 -3.81 11.27
N HIS A 244 13.42 -4.45 11.92
CA HIS A 244 12.90 -4.01 13.23
C HIS A 244 13.21 -5.02 14.35
N GLY A 245 13.65 -6.22 14.02
CA GLY A 245 13.73 -7.33 14.99
C GLY A 245 14.77 -7.12 16.10
N LEU A 246 15.74 -6.23 15.88
CA LEU A 246 16.82 -5.91 16.81
C LEU A 246 16.67 -4.57 17.53
N VAL A 247 15.57 -3.85 17.28
CA VAL A 247 15.26 -2.61 17.96
C VAL A 247 14.83 -2.88 19.41
N SER A 248 15.37 -2.16 20.38
CA SER A 248 15.11 -2.37 21.82
C SER A 248 13.79 -1.77 22.33
N GLY A 249 13.01 -1.10 21.49
CA GLY A 249 11.77 -0.40 21.87
C GLY A 249 10.65 -0.43 20.83
N ASP A 250 9.52 0.18 21.17
CA ASP A 250 8.34 0.27 20.31
C ASP A 250 8.36 1.58 19.50
N THR A 251 8.51 1.49 18.18
CA THR A 251 8.55 2.67 17.30
C THR A 251 7.23 3.43 17.24
N HIS A 252 6.12 2.85 17.71
CA HIS A 252 4.87 3.59 17.84
C HIS A 252 4.91 4.61 19.00
N LYS A 253 5.89 4.50 19.91
CA LYS A 253 5.98 5.30 21.13
C LYS A 253 7.15 6.28 21.14
N SER A 254 8.24 5.95 20.45
CA SER A 254 9.40 6.84 20.32
C SER A 254 10.27 6.44 19.14
N LEU A 255 11.06 7.39 18.64
CA LEU A 255 12.09 7.10 17.64
C LEU A 255 13.04 6.04 18.20
N GLN A 256 13.26 4.99 17.41
CA GLN A 256 14.20 3.93 17.74
C GLN A 256 15.37 3.94 16.77
N VAL A 257 16.53 3.50 17.26
CA VAL A 257 17.77 3.43 16.49
C VAL A 257 18.31 2.01 16.58
N ILE A 258 18.82 1.49 15.46
CA ILE A 258 19.67 0.30 15.46
C ILE A 258 21.10 0.79 15.68
N ASP A 259 21.59 0.66 16.91
CA ASP A 259 22.97 0.96 17.26
C ASP A 259 23.82 -0.32 17.12
N GLY A 260 24.07 -0.72 15.86
CA GLY A 260 24.77 -1.96 15.52
C GLY A 260 24.65 -2.36 14.04
N GLU A 261 25.11 -3.57 13.73
CA GLU A 261 25.05 -4.14 12.38
C GLU A 261 23.60 -4.35 11.91
N LEU A 262 23.32 -3.99 10.65
CA LEU A 262 22.03 -4.17 10.00
C LEU A 262 21.81 -5.62 9.52
N LYS A 263 21.65 -6.54 10.47
CA LYS A 263 21.63 -7.99 10.22
C LYS A 263 20.47 -8.48 9.35
N GLU A 264 19.38 -7.72 9.28
CA GLU A 264 18.15 -8.10 8.57
C GLU A 264 18.10 -7.54 7.14
N VAL A 265 19.02 -6.63 6.77
CA VAL A 265 19.09 -6.07 5.40
C VAL A 265 19.31 -7.17 4.37
N ILE A 266 20.05 -8.23 4.73
CA ILE A 266 20.31 -9.36 3.84
C ILE A 266 19.04 -10.13 3.45
N ASN A 267 17.95 -9.99 4.21
CA ASN A 267 16.70 -10.67 3.90
C ASN A 267 16.01 -10.07 2.66
N TYR A 268 16.21 -8.77 2.38
CA TYR A 268 15.44 -8.07 1.36
C TYR A 268 15.84 -8.43 -0.07
N PRO A 269 17.13 -8.47 -0.45
CA PRO A 269 17.52 -8.91 -1.80
C PRO A 269 17.00 -10.31 -2.13
N LEU A 270 17.02 -11.23 -1.16
CA LEU A 270 16.54 -12.62 -1.33
C LEU A 270 15.02 -12.75 -1.56
N LEU A 271 14.25 -11.68 -1.33
CA LEU A 271 12.79 -11.67 -1.45
C LEU A 271 12.28 -10.75 -2.58
N ILE A 272 13.18 -9.99 -3.22
CA ILE A 272 12.84 -8.94 -4.19
C ILE A 272 13.51 -9.21 -5.55
N GLU A 273 14.63 -9.94 -5.58
CA GLU A 273 15.34 -10.39 -6.80
C GLU A 273 14.87 -11.78 -7.27
#